data_AF-L9ZUI2-F1
#
_entry.id   AF-L9ZUI2-F1
#
_cell.length_a   1.000
_cell.length_b   1.000
_cell.length_c   1.000
_cell.angle_alpha   90.00
_cell.angle_beta   90.00
_cell.angle_gamma   90.00
#
_symmetry.space_group_name_H-M   'P 1'
#
loop_
_entity.id
_entity.type
_entity.pdbx_description
1 polymer ?
#
loop_
_entity_poly.entity_id
_entity_poly.type
_entity_poly.pdbx_seq_one_letter_code
_entity_poly.pdbx_strand_id
1 'polypeptide(L)'
;MNWESAVVFGLFAVACGLAAVRSRREGWPVRRTIGVSVFLAGAAAGLFLDELVPIPSILAPWIEPIAASVMGVGLVVAWTHADHERTD
;
A
#
# COMPACT_ATOMS: atom_id res chain seq x y z
N MET A 1 14.63 13.31 -9.52
CA MET A 1 14.58 12.59 -8.24
C MET A 1 15.66 13.11 -7.30
N ASN A 2 15.26 13.79 -6.24
CA ASN A 2 16.12 14.18 -5.12
C ASN A 2 16.59 12.93 -4.34
N TRP A 3 17.63 13.11 -3.50
CA TRP A 3 18.15 12.03 -2.65
C TRP A 3 17.09 11.54 -1.64
N GLU A 4 16.17 12.40 -1.24
CA GLU A 4 15.05 12.08 -0.34
C GLU A 4 14.09 11.08 -0.98
N SER A 5 13.61 11.34 -2.20
CA SER A 5 12.74 10.40 -2.92
C SER A 5 13.44 9.08 -3.23
N ALA A 6 14.77 9.08 -3.43
CA ALA A 6 15.53 7.85 -3.57
C ALA A 6 15.54 7.01 -2.28
N VAL A 7 15.69 7.65 -1.11
CA VAL A 7 15.61 6.97 0.20
C VAL A 7 14.20 6.42 0.44
N VAL A 8 13.17 7.22 0.18
CA VAL A 8 11.75 6.82 0.33
C VAL A 8 11.42 5.64 -0.59
N PHE A 9 11.87 5.68 -1.84
CA PHE A 9 11.72 4.59 -2.79
C PHE A 9 12.40 3.31 -2.31
N GLY A 10 13.63 3.41 -1.81
CA GLY A 10 14.37 2.27 -1.25
C GLY A 10 13.64 1.62 -0.06
N LEU A 11 13.18 2.43 0.89
CA LEU A 11 12.41 1.96 2.05
C LEU A 11 11.11 1.29 1.62
N PHE A 12 10.39 1.88 0.65
CA PHE A 12 9.17 1.32 0.12
C PHE A 12 9.39 -0.03 -0.57
N ALA A 13 10.45 -0.16 -1.37
CA ALA A 13 10.83 -1.42 -2.01
C ALA A 13 11.15 -2.52 -0.98
N VAL A 14 11.86 -2.18 0.10
CA VAL A 14 12.13 -3.10 1.22
C VAL A 14 10.83 -3.54 1.90
N ALA A 15 9.90 -2.62 2.15
CA ALA A 15 8.60 -2.93 2.73
C ALA A 15 7.79 -3.90 1.84
N CYS A 16 7.77 -3.67 0.53
CA CYS A 16 7.14 -4.59 -0.44
C CYS A 16 7.79 -5.97 -0.42
N GLY A 17 9.12 -6.04 -0.41
CA GLY A 17 9.87 -7.28 -0.32
C GLY A 17 9.56 -8.06 0.95
N LEU A 18 9.54 -7.39 2.11
CA LEU A 18 9.15 -7.99 3.39
C LEU A 18 7.72 -8.52 3.38
N ALA A 19 6.78 -7.76 2.81
CA ALA A 19 5.40 -8.19 2.66
C ALA A 19 5.30 -9.46 1.79
N ALA A 20 6.03 -9.51 0.67
CA ALA A 20 6.07 -10.69 -0.20
C ALA A 20 6.72 -11.91 0.50
N VAL A 21 7.80 -11.70 1.24
CA VAL A 21 8.47 -12.77 2.01
C VAL A 21 7.55 -13.30 3.10
N ARG A 22 6.88 -12.42 3.87
CA ARG A 22 5.91 -12.83 4.89
C ARG A 22 4.71 -13.54 4.29
N SER A 23 4.15 -13.04 3.19
CA SER A 23 3.05 -13.69 2.49
C SER A 23 3.36 -15.15 2.15
N ARG A 24 4.59 -15.43 1.70
CA ARG A 24 5.05 -16.78 1.40
C ARG A 24 5.39 -17.61 2.64
N ARG A 25 6.09 -17.04 3.63
CA ARG A 25 6.53 -17.76 4.83
C ARG A 25 5.40 -18.10 5.79
N GLU A 26 4.44 -17.20 5.93
CA GLU A 26 3.31 -17.32 6.85
C GLU A 26 2.05 -17.86 6.16
N GLY A 27 2.12 -18.20 4.86
CA GLY A 27 1.01 -18.79 4.11
C GLY A 27 -0.24 -17.91 4.12
N TRP A 28 -0.09 -16.61 3.84
CA TRP A 28 -1.20 -15.67 3.97
C TRP A 28 -2.41 -16.10 3.14
N PRO A 29 -3.63 -15.99 3.68
CA PRO A 29 -4.83 -16.22 2.88
C PRO A 29 -4.88 -15.21 1.73
N VAL A 30 -5.44 -15.64 0.59
CA VAL A 30 -5.50 -14.85 -0.66
C VAL A 30 -6.03 -13.43 -0.41
N ARG A 31 -7.04 -13.28 0.46
CA ARG A 31 -7.59 -11.98 0.87
C ARG A 31 -6.57 -11.05 1.53
N ARG A 32 -5.74 -11.56 2.45
CA ARG A 32 -4.71 -10.76 3.12
C ARG A 32 -3.64 -10.31 2.14
N THR A 33 -3.25 -11.19 1.22
CA THR A 33 -2.31 -10.84 0.13
C THR A 33 -2.89 -9.75 -0.77
N ILE A 34 -4.16 -9.84 -1.15
CA ILE A 34 -4.85 -8.82 -1.96
C ILE A 34 -5.00 -7.49 -1.17
N GLY A 35 -5.40 -7.53 0.09
CA GLY A 35 -5.55 -6.32 0.90
C GLY A 35 -4.22 -5.58 1.09
N VAL A 36 -3.13 -6.32 1.36
CA VAL A 36 -1.79 -5.73 1.49
C VAL A 36 -1.26 -5.23 0.15
N SER A 37 -1.55 -5.90 -0.98
CA SER A 37 -1.15 -5.40 -2.30
C SER A 37 -1.89 -4.11 -2.68
N VAL A 38 -3.19 -4.02 -2.40
CA VAL A 38 -3.99 -2.81 -2.59
C VAL A 38 -3.49 -1.68 -1.69
N PHE A 39 -3.16 -1.99 -0.43
CA PHE A 39 -2.57 -1.02 0.50
C PHE A 39 -1.24 -0.47 -0.04
N LEU A 40 -0.33 -1.35 -0.47
CA LEU A 40 0.96 -0.94 -1.04
C LEU A 40 0.77 -0.14 -2.33
N ALA A 41 -0.19 -0.49 -3.18
CA ALA A 41 -0.50 0.28 -4.39
C ALA A 41 -0.99 1.70 -4.05
N GLY A 42 -1.87 1.84 -3.04
CA GLY A 42 -2.31 3.14 -2.54
C GLY A 42 -1.15 3.96 -1.97
N ALA A 43 -0.26 3.34 -1.20
CA ALA A 43 0.93 3.98 -0.66
C ALA A 43 1.88 4.43 -1.78
N ALA A 44 2.09 3.61 -2.82
CA ALA A 44 2.91 3.97 -3.97
C ALA A 44 2.32 5.16 -4.73
N ALA A 45 1.00 5.20 -4.89
CA ALA A 45 0.32 6.35 -5.48
C ALA A 45 0.52 7.61 -4.61
N GLY A 46 0.29 7.53 -3.30
CA GLY A 46 0.49 8.69 -2.43
C GLY A 46 1.93 9.22 -2.39
N LEU A 47 2.93 8.33 -2.50
CA LEU A 47 4.34 8.70 -2.37
C LEU A 47 5.00 9.14 -3.67
N PHE A 48 4.54 8.62 -4.82
CA PHE A 48 5.30 8.74 -6.06
C PHE A 48 4.49 9.27 -7.25
N LEU A 49 3.16 9.36 -7.17
CA LEU A 49 2.33 9.70 -8.33
C LEU A 49 2.61 11.11 -8.87
N ASP A 50 2.86 12.07 -7.97
CA ASP A 50 3.24 13.46 -8.33
C ASP A 50 4.62 13.58 -9.00
N GLU A 51 5.55 12.67 -8.68
CA GLU A 51 6.90 12.67 -9.26
C GLU A 51 6.94 11.90 -10.60
N LEU A 52 6.09 10.88 -10.78
CA LEU A 52 6.07 10.06 -11.99
C LEU A 52 5.21 10.62 -13.12
N VAL A 53 4.13 11.33 -12.79
CA VAL A 53 3.16 11.80 -13.77
C VAL A 53 2.95 13.30 -13.56
N PRO A 54 2.98 14.14 -14.61
CA PRO A 54 2.57 15.53 -14.48
C PRO A 54 1.05 15.59 -14.26
N ILE A 55 0.63 15.91 -13.03
CA ILE A 55 -0.78 15.92 -12.65
C ILE A 55 -1.35 17.34 -12.79
N PRO A 56 -2.55 17.50 -13.39
CA PRO A 56 -3.24 18.78 -13.44
C PRO A 56 -3.42 19.37 -12.03
N SER A 57 -3.21 20.67 -11.88
CA SER A 57 -3.35 21.39 -10.59
C SER A 57 -4.73 21.23 -9.93
N ILE A 58 -5.76 20.93 -10.72
CA ILE A 58 -7.12 20.66 -10.20
C ILE A 58 -7.24 19.28 -9.54
N LEU A 59 -6.39 18.33 -9.90
CA LEU A 59 -6.36 16.97 -9.35
C LEU A 59 -5.34 16.82 -8.23
N ALA A 60 -4.31 17.67 -8.17
CA ALA A 60 -3.26 17.62 -7.15
C ALA A 60 -3.79 17.53 -5.69
N PRO A 61 -4.80 18.34 -5.28
CA PRO A 61 -5.35 18.25 -3.91
C PRO A 61 -6.11 16.94 -3.62
N TRP A 62 -6.50 16.20 -4.66
CA TRP A 62 -7.29 14.98 -4.54
C TRP A 62 -6.44 13.70 -4.50
N ILE A 63 -5.16 13.78 -4.87
CA ILE A 63 -4.28 12.60 -4.90
C ILE A 63 -4.11 12.02 -3.51
N GLU A 64 -3.75 12.85 -2.53
CA GLU A 64 -3.56 12.44 -1.15
C GLU A 64 -4.81 11.75 -0.55
N PRO A 65 -6.02 12.35 -0.60
CA PRO A 65 -7.21 11.69 -0.05
C PRO A 65 -7.62 10.43 -0.82
N ILE A 66 -7.40 10.37 -2.15
CA ILE A 66 -7.65 9.16 -2.93
C ILE A 66 -6.67 8.06 -2.52
N ALA A 67 -5.38 8.35 -2.44
CA ALA A 67 -4.35 7.41 -2.01
C ALA A 67 -4.64 6.89 -0.59
N ALA A 68 -4.99 7.79 0.35
CA ALA A 68 -5.38 7.43 1.70
C ALA A 68 -6.62 6.52 1.73
N SER A 69 -7.61 6.79 0.88
CA SER A 69 -8.81 5.95 0.75
C SER A 69 -8.47 4.55 0.23
N VAL A 70 -7.61 4.44 -0.79
CA VAL A 70 -7.14 3.15 -1.32
C VAL A 70 -6.36 2.37 -0.26
N MET A 71 -5.49 3.04 0.50
CA MET A 71 -4.80 2.43 1.64
C MET A 71 -5.80 1.94 2.69
N GLY A 72 -6.80 2.74 3.03
CA GLY A 72 -7.87 2.36 3.96
C GLY A 72 -8.63 1.11 3.51
N VAL A 73 -9.03 1.05 2.23
CA VAL A 73 -9.71 -0.13 1.66
C VAL A 73 -8.79 -1.35 1.70
N GLY A 74 -7.52 -1.22 1.33
CA GLY A 74 -6.55 -2.32 1.40
C GLY A 74 -6.37 -2.85 2.83
N LEU A 75 -6.30 -1.95 3.82
CA LEU A 75 -6.23 -2.29 5.23
C LEU A 75 -7.49 -3.05 5.68
N VAL A 76 -8.69 -2.53 5.37
CA VAL A 76 -9.95 -3.19 5.72
C VAL A 76 -10.04 -4.58 5.09
N VAL A 77 -9.69 -4.73 3.81
CA VAL A 77 -9.71 -6.03 3.13
C VAL A 77 -8.69 -7.00 3.75
N ALA A 78 -7.52 -6.52 4.15
CA ALA A 78 -6.50 -7.35 4.79
C ALA A 78 -6.90 -7.83 6.20
N TRP A 79 -7.77 -7.10 6.91
CA TRP A 79 -8.04 -7.31 8.33
C TRP A 79 -9.46 -7.77 8.68
N THR A 80 -10.45 -7.66 7.78
CA THR A 80 -11.88 -7.96 8.05
C THR A 80 -12.25 -9.42 8.36
N HIS A 81 -11.29 -10.32 8.62
CA HIS A 81 -11.59 -11.69 9.09
C HIS A 81 -10.52 -12.31 10.02
N ALA A 82 -9.52 -11.54 10.48
CA ALA A 82 -8.56 -12.06 11.46
C ALA A 82 -9.22 -12.41 12.82
N ASP A 83 -10.44 -11.91 13.07
CA ASP A 83 -11.14 -12.08 14.35
C ASP A 83 -12.15 -13.24 14.37
N HIS A 84 -12.47 -13.89 13.24
CA HIS A 84 -13.46 -14.99 13.23
C HIS A 84 -12.86 -16.37 13.58
N GLU A 85 -11.54 -16.53 13.60
CA GLU A 85 -10.89 -17.81 13.94
C GLU A 85 -10.46 -17.92 15.41
N ARG A 86 -10.77 -16.93 16.26
CA ARG A 86 -10.36 -16.92 17.68
C ARG A 86 -11.47 -17.28 18.67
N THR A 87 -12.65 -17.70 18.19
CA THR A 87 -13.83 -17.95 19.03
C THR A 87 -14.44 -19.34 18.91
N ASP A 88 -13.76 -20.32 18.31
CA ASP A 88 -14.16 -21.74 18.36
C ASP A 88 -13.05 -22.61 18.99
#